data_AF-A0A382X909-F1
#
_entry.id   AF-A0A382X909-F1
#
_cell.length_a   1.000
_cell.length_b   1.000
_cell.length_c   1.000
_cell.angle_alpha   90.00
_cell.angle_beta   90.00
_cell.angle_gamma   90.00
#
_symmetry.space_group_name_H-M   'P 1'
#
loop_
_entity.id
_entity.type
_entity.pdbx_description
1 polymer ?
#
loop_
_entity_poly.entity_id
_entity_poly.type
_entity_poly.pdbx_seq_one_letter_code
_entity_poly.pdbx_strand_id
1 'polypeptide(L)'
;VDSDVLTGTATSITWTSTDDGQVGDWSQYLDMVIICYVRTDGTGNSYVKLGFNNLTTDLFDTCQFEGDGATDASSSNGEYTYNFIGKAGSALTGAPANCFAAIVCHVMDINASKYKNVLSYNAVDMDTTDADESRVMIYSATWGAADATGLDKHGPISRMDLGIFG
;
A
#
# COMPACT_ATOMS: atom_id res chain seq x y z
N VAL A 1 -16.70 10.42 5.48
CA VAL A 1 -15.96 9.68 4.44
C VAL A 1 -15.33 10.76 3.60
N ASP A 2 -14.05 11.02 3.84
CA ASP A 2 -13.30 11.96 3.01
C ASP A 2 -12.82 11.17 1.79
N SER A 3 -13.07 11.71 0.60
CA SER A 3 -12.66 11.08 -0.66
C SER A 3 -11.83 12.08 -1.44
N ASP A 4 -10.55 11.79 -1.59
CA ASP A 4 -9.66 12.55 -2.44
C ASP A 4 -9.53 11.87 -3.80
N VAL A 5 -9.66 12.66 -4.87
CA VAL A 5 -9.44 12.20 -6.25
C VAL A 5 -8.11 12.78 -6.73
N LEU A 6 -7.16 11.92 -7.07
CA LEU A 6 -5.96 12.33 -7.79
C LEU A 6 -6.37 12.79 -9.19
N THR A 7 -6.27 14.09 -9.47
CA THR A 7 -6.46 14.65 -10.82
C THR A 7 -5.13 15.26 -11.28
N GLY A 8 -4.72 14.97 -12.52
CA GLY A 8 -3.46 15.47 -13.10
C GLY A 8 -2.23 14.60 -12.81
N THR A 9 -1.03 15.18 -12.95
CA THR A 9 0.29 14.53 -12.81
C THR A 9 0.70 14.21 -11.36
N ALA A 10 -0.22 14.34 -10.39
CA ALA A 10 0.09 14.09 -8.99
C ALA A 10 0.41 12.61 -8.78
N THR A 11 1.63 12.33 -8.30
CA THR A 11 2.14 10.97 -8.06
C THR A 11 1.79 10.45 -6.66
N SER A 12 1.24 11.30 -5.78
CA SER A 12 0.82 10.94 -4.43
C SER A 12 -0.26 11.86 -3.82
N ILE A 13 -1.06 11.30 -2.91
CA ILE A 13 -1.91 12.01 -1.95
C ILE A 13 -1.22 11.98 -0.59
N THR A 14 -1.24 13.11 0.13
CA THR A 14 -0.77 13.19 1.51
C THR A 14 -1.93 13.53 2.43
N TRP A 15 -2.06 12.77 3.50
CA TRP A 15 -2.94 13.11 4.62
C TRP A 15 -2.11 13.34 5.89
N THR A 16 -2.59 14.22 6.76
CA THR A 16 -1.93 14.60 8.02
C THR A 16 -2.95 14.70 9.13
N SER A 17 -2.63 14.12 10.29
CA SER A 17 -3.39 14.21 11.54
C SER A 17 -2.85 15.33 12.42
N THR A 18 -3.74 16.06 13.10
CA THR A 18 -3.40 17.21 13.96
C THR A 18 -3.10 16.88 15.42
N ASP A 19 -3.39 15.66 15.88
CA ASP A 19 -3.19 15.20 17.28
C ASP A 19 -3.77 16.15 18.34
N ASP A 20 -4.98 16.67 18.08
CA ASP A 20 -5.65 17.69 18.90
C ASP A 20 -7.06 17.30 19.36
N GLY A 21 -7.45 16.05 19.15
CA GLY A 21 -8.72 15.48 19.56
C GLY A 21 -9.93 15.96 18.74
N GLN A 22 -9.72 16.67 17.63
CA GLN A 22 -10.79 17.15 16.75
C GLN A 22 -11.11 16.15 15.64
N VAL A 23 -12.14 16.44 14.84
CA VAL A 23 -12.45 15.66 13.63
C VAL A 23 -11.27 15.74 12.67
N GLY A 24 -10.74 14.57 12.28
CA GLY A 24 -9.51 14.45 11.49
C GLY A 24 -8.28 14.08 12.31
N ASP A 25 -8.38 14.08 13.64
CA ASP A 25 -7.35 13.54 14.51
C ASP A 25 -7.40 12.00 14.52
N TRP A 26 -6.39 11.39 13.91
CA TRP A 26 -6.24 9.96 13.84
C TRP A 26 -5.93 9.31 15.19
N SER A 27 -5.45 10.06 16.19
CA SER A 27 -5.12 9.58 17.55
C SER A 27 -6.31 8.90 18.25
N GLN A 28 -7.53 9.17 17.76
CA GLN A 28 -8.78 8.68 18.33
C GLN A 28 -9.24 7.33 17.77
N TYR A 29 -8.67 6.86 16.65
CA TYR A 29 -9.09 5.64 15.98
C TYR A 29 -8.11 4.49 16.25
N LEU A 30 -8.60 3.27 16.39
CA LEU A 30 -7.72 2.11 16.55
C LEU A 30 -7.16 1.68 15.19
N ASP A 31 -8.03 1.46 14.22
CA ASP A 31 -7.66 0.95 12.91
C ASP A 31 -7.98 1.95 11.81
N MET A 32 -7.27 1.85 10.69
CA MET A 32 -7.55 2.61 9.48
C MET A 32 -7.78 1.67 8.31
N VAL A 33 -8.80 1.98 7.50
CA VAL A 33 -9.08 1.26 6.25
C VAL A 33 -8.96 2.24 5.10
N ILE A 34 -8.11 1.87 4.14
CA ILE A 34 -7.89 2.61 2.90
C ILE A 34 -8.46 1.77 1.76
N ILE A 35 -9.33 2.38 0.96
CA ILE A 35 -9.94 1.75 -0.21
C ILE A 35 -9.49 2.55 -1.42
N CYS A 36 -8.76 1.90 -2.32
CA CYS A 36 -8.28 2.53 -3.55
C CYS A 36 -8.91 1.87 -4.76
N TYR A 37 -9.33 2.69 -5.72
CA TYR A 37 -9.62 2.26 -7.07
C TYR A 37 -8.68 3.02 -8.00
N VAL A 38 -7.82 2.29 -8.71
CA VAL A 38 -6.74 2.85 -9.53
C VAL A 38 -6.87 2.41 -10.97
N ARG A 39 -6.44 3.28 -11.88
CA ARG A 39 -6.29 3.01 -13.31
C ARG A 39 -4.91 3.47 -13.76
N THR A 40 -4.19 2.65 -14.52
CA THR A 40 -2.93 3.08 -15.14
C THR A 40 -3.18 3.93 -16.38
N ASP A 41 -2.37 4.96 -16.56
CA ASP A 41 -2.35 5.76 -17.80
C ASP A 41 -1.14 5.42 -18.69
N GLY A 42 -0.11 4.80 -18.09
CA GLY A 42 1.11 4.35 -18.77
C GLY A 42 1.21 2.83 -18.90
N THR A 43 2.18 2.39 -19.69
CA THR A 43 2.52 0.97 -19.88
C THR A 43 3.54 0.51 -18.84
N GLY A 44 3.55 -0.78 -18.52
CA GLY A 44 4.54 -1.40 -17.64
C GLY A 44 4.07 -1.59 -16.21
N ASN A 45 5.02 -1.96 -15.34
CA ASN A 45 4.73 -2.40 -13.99
C ASN A 45 4.47 -1.22 -13.07
N SER A 46 3.30 -1.18 -12.45
CA SER A 46 2.89 -0.07 -11.58
C SER A 46 2.39 -0.58 -10.25
N TYR A 47 2.88 0.01 -9.17
CA TYR A 47 2.52 -0.34 -7.80
C TYR A 47 1.88 0.82 -7.05
N VAL A 48 0.96 0.48 -6.15
CA VAL A 48 0.43 1.42 -5.17
C VAL A 48 1.20 1.26 -3.87
N LYS A 49 1.75 2.37 -3.39
CA LYS A 49 2.61 2.41 -2.21
C LYS A 49 2.03 3.28 -1.11
N LEU A 50 2.36 2.92 0.12
CA LEU A 50 1.96 3.62 1.33
C LEU A 50 3.20 3.95 2.17
N GLY A 51 3.40 5.24 2.44
CA GLY A 51 4.45 5.75 3.32
C GLY A 51 3.86 6.35 4.59
N PHE A 52 4.57 6.21 5.71
CA PHE A 52 4.17 6.78 7.01
C PHE A 52 5.23 7.78 7.50
N ASN A 53 4.75 8.89 8.07
CA ASN A 53 5.55 9.90 8.78
C ASN A 53 6.73 10.48 7.98
N ASN A 54 6.67 10.41 6.63
CA ASN A 54 7.75 10.85 5.73
C ASN A 54 9.12 10.23 6.07
N LEU A 55 9.11 8.98 6.53
CA LEU A 55 10.35 8.27 6.86
C LEU A 55 11.09 7.88 5.57
N THR A 56 12.42 7.94 5.65
CA THR A 56 13.32 7.69 4.51
C THR A 56 14.20 6.46 4.71
N THR A 57 14.02 5.73 5.82
CA THR A 57 14.73 4.49 6.14
C THR A 57 13.84 3.29 5.83
N ASP A 58 14.44 2.17 5.43
CA ASP A 58 13.71 0.94 5.20
C ASP A 58 13.14 0.41 6.52
N LEU A 59 11.81 0.30 6.61
CA LEU A 59 11.09 0.00 7.85
C LEU A 59 9.90 -0.96 7.64
N PHE A 60 9.65 -1.39 6.41
CA PHE A 60 8.56 -2.30 6.08
C PHE A 60 9.10 -3.65 5.64
N ASP A 61 9.02 -4.65 6.52
CA ASP A 61 9.21 -6.05 6.14
C ASP A 61 7.92 -6.56 5.49
N THR A 62 8.00 -7.00 4.23
CA THR A 62 6.83 -7.24 3.37
C THR A 62 6.82 -8.66 2.83
N CYS A 63 5.68 -9.33 2.95
CA CYS A 63 5.40 -10.59 2.27
C CYS A 63 4.21 -10.42 1.32
N GLN A 64 4.25 -11.10 0.18
CA GLN A 64 3.16 -11.09 -0.79
C GLN A 64 2.82 -12.51 -1.27
N PHE A 65 1.55 -12.68 -1.63
CA PHE A 65 1.02 -13.83 -2.35
C PHE A 65 0.23 -13.30 -3.56
N GLU A 66 0.43 -13.88 -4.73
CA GLU A 66 -0.29 -13.54 -5.95
C GLU A 66 -0.72 -14.79 -6.71
N GLY A 67 -1.90 -14.75 -7.33
CA GLY A 67 -2.40 -15.85 -8.13
C GLY A 67 -3.52 -15.46 -9.08
N ASP A 68 -3.66 -16.24 -10.15
CA ASP A 68 -4.76 -16.19 -11.14
C ASP A 68 -5.58 -17.51 -11.16
N GLY A 69 -5.26 -18.46 -10.28
CA GLY A 69 -5.88 -19.78 -10.21
C GLY A 69 -5.23 -20.84 -11.12
N ALA A 70 -4.30 -20.45 -12.00
CA ALA A 70 -3.45 -21.35 -12.78
C ALA A 70 -1.97 -21.26 -12.34
N THR A 71 -1.50 -20.07 -11.99
CA THR A 71 -0.14 -19.77 -11.55
C THR A 71 -0.20 -18.99 -10.24
N ASP A 72 0.34 -19.60 -9.18
CA ASP A 72 0.40 -18.99 -7.85
C ASP A 72 1.86 -18.80 -7.42
N ALA A 73 2.16 -17.68 -6.78
CA ALA A 73 3.49 -17.36 -6.27
C ALA A 73 3.42 -16.66 -4.92
N SER A 74 4.43 -16.90 -4.08
CA SER A 74 4.67 -16.15 -2.86
C SER A 74 6.09 -15.63 -2.82
N SER A 75 6.29 -14.46 -2.22
CA SER A 75 7.62 -13.94 -1.92
C SER A 75 7.64 -13.20 -0.59
N SER A 76 8.73 -13.38 0.14
CA SER A 76 9.14 -12.48 1.22
C SER A 76 10.15 -11.51 0.64
N ASN A 77 9.84 -10.23 0.69
CA ASN A 77 10.74 -9.19 0.26
C ASN A 77 11.42 -8.59 1.49
N GLY A 78 12.63 -8.08 1.34
CA GLY A 78 13.34 -7.42 2.45
C GLY A 78 12.68 -6.10 2.87
N GLU A 79 13.35 -5.38 3.76
CA GLU A 79 12.86 -4.09 4.25
C GLU A 79 12.79 -3.06 3.11
N TYR A 80 11.68 -2.31 3.04
CA TYR A 80 11.51 -1.17 2.15
C TYR A 80 11.16 0.11 2.92
N THR A 81 11.48 1.26 2.33
CA THR A 81 11.08 2.60 2.80
C THR A 81 9.56 2.84 2.76
N TYR A 82 8.82 2.03 2.00
CA TYR A 82 7.37 2.12 1.84
C TYR A 82 6.73 0.74 1.77
N ASN A 83 5.46 0.65 2.15
CA ASN A 83 4.69 -0.57 1.99
C ASN A 83 4.04 -0.63 0.61
N PHE A 84 4.16 -1.75 -0.08
CA PHE A 84 3.34 -2.05 -1.26
C PHE A 84 1.96 -2.55 -0.79
N ILE A 85 0.88 -1.90 -1.24
CA ILE A 85 -0.49 -2.29 -0.87
C ILE A 85 -1.28 -2.92 -2.02
N GLY A 86 -0.67 -3.01 -3.19
CA GLY A 86 -1.29 -3.58 -4.38
C GLY A 86 -0.57 -3.18 -5.67
N LYS A 87 -0.98 -3.79 -6.77
CA LYS A 87 -0.56 -3.39 -8.11
C LYS A 87 -1.65 -2.52 -8.74
N ALA A 88 -1.22 -1.57 -9.57
CA ALA A 88 -2.07 -0.78 -10.45
C ALA A 88 -2.05 -1.32 -11.90
N GLY A 89 -0.99 -2.06 -12.30
CA GLY A 89 -0.82 -2.68 -13.62
C GLY A 89 0.23 -3.81 -13.62
N SER A 90 0.28 -4.61 -14.68
CA SER A 90 0.95 -5.93 -14.72
C SER A 90 2.43 -5.96 -14.30
N ALA A 91 2.82 -7.07 -13.68
CA ALA A 91 4.20 -7.41 -13.28
C ALA A 91 5.17 -7.60 -14.46
N LEU A 92 4.63 -7.78 -15.68
CA LEU A 92 5.37 -8.19 -16.86
C LEU A 92 5.67 -6.99 -17.77
N THR A 93 6.85 -7.03 -18.38
CA THR A 93 7.27 -6.07 -19.40
C THR A 93 6.25 -6.07 -20.54
N GLY A 94 5.45 -5.01 -20.67
CA GLY A 94 4.46 -4.89 -21.75
C GLY A 94 2.99 -4.76 -21.32
N ALA A 95 2.69 -4.61 -20.02
CA ALA A 95 1.35 -4.20 -19.58
C ALA A 95 0.88 -2.97 -20.37
N PRO A 96 -0.32 -2.97 -20.99
CA PRO A 96 -0.83 -1.80 -21.65
C PRO A 96 -1.32 -0.78 -20.61
N ALA A 97 -1.51 0.45 -21.08
CA ALA A 97 -2.24 1.44 -20.31
C ALA A 97 -3.69 0.98 -20.07
N ASN A 98 -4.37 1.60 -19.10
CA ASN A 98 -5.76 1.32 -18.72
C ASN A 98 -5.98 -0.02 -18.02
N CYS A 99 -4.98 -0.55 -17.32
CA CYS A 99 -5.21 -1.58 -16.32
C CYS A 99 -5.97 -0.97 -15.14
N PHE A 100 -6.87 -1.74 -14.53
CA PHE A 100 -7.67 -1.29 -13.38
C PHE A 100 -7.38 -2.17 -12.17
N ALA A 101 -7.38 -1.57 -10.99
CA ALA A 101 -7.22 -2.33 -9.75
C ALA A 101 -8.09 -1.77 -8.62
N ALA A 102 -8.61 -2.69 -7.81
CA ALA A 102 -9.30 -2.39 -6.56
C ALA A 102 -8.45 -2.91 -5.39
N ILE A 103 -8.22 -2.06 -4.40
CA ILE A 103 -7.36 -2.36 -3.25
C ILE A 103 -8.13 -2.03 -1.98
N VAL A 104 -8.10 -2.96 -1.03
CA VAL A 104 -8.51 -2.70 0.36
C VAL A 104 -7.31 -2.95 1.25
N CYS A 105 -6.90 -1.92 1.98
CA CYS A 105 -5.74 -1.94 2.88
C CYS A 105 -6.18 -1.60 4.30
N HIS A 106 -5.85 -2.48 5.23
CA HIS A 106 -6.05 -2.29 6.66
C HIS A 106 -4.71 -1.95 7.30
N VAL A 107 -4.66 -0.83 8.02
CA VAL A 107 -3.56 -0.51 8.93
C VAL A 107 -4.09 -0.70 10.35
N MET A 108 -3.58 -1.72 11.02
CA MET A 108 -4.04 -2.11 12.36
C MET A 108 -3.33 -1.29 13.43
N ASP A 109 -4.09 -0.86 14.44
CA ASP A 109 -3.60 -0.14 15.62
C ASP A 109 -2.69 1.06 15.26
N ILE A 110 -3.23 2.06 14.56
CA ILE A 110 -2.48 3.22 14.03
C ILE A 110 -1.84 4.09 15.12
N ASN A 111 -2.28 3.95 16.37
CA ASN A 111 -1.85 4.76 17.50
C ASN A 111 -0.98 4.06 18.54
N ALA A 112 -0.86 2.72 18.52
CA ALA A 112 0.08 2.05 19.42
C ALA A 112 1.52 2.51 19.24
N SER A 113 2.28 2.63 20.32
CA SER A 113 3.73 2.83 20.26
C SER A 113 4.50 1.53 19.96
N LYS A 114 3.94 0.69 19.06
CA LYS A 114 4.43 -0.64 18.68
C LYS A 114 4.35 -0.79 17.16
N TYR A 115 4.83 -1.93 16.65
CA TYR A 115 4.69 -2.33 15.25
C TYR A 115 3.29 -2.11 14.71
N LYS A 116 3.20 -1.65 13.46
CA LYS A 116 1.94 -1.56 12.73
C LYS A 116 1.88 -2.70 11.75
N ASN A 117 0.78 -3.45 11.80
CA ASN A 117 0.53 -4.46 10.79
C ASN A 117 -0.31 -3.85 9.70
N VAL A 118 0.16 -3.97 8.47
CA VAL A 118 -0.57 -3.57 7.27
C VAL A 118 -0.93 -4.84 6.52
N LEU A 119 -2.20 -4.98 6.20
CA LEU A 119 -2.73 -6.10 5.43
C LEU A 119 -3.59 -5.56 4.31
N SER A 120 -3.27 -5.93 3.08
CA SER A 120 -4.01 -5.47 1.93
C SER A 120 -4.28 -6.58 0.95
N TYR A 121 -5.42 -6.45 0.29
CA TYR A 121 -5.89 -7.37 -0.73
C TYR A 121 -6.21 -6.55 -1.96
N ASN A 122 -5.79 -7.06 -3.11
CA ASN A 122 -5.95 -6.36 -4.37
C ASN A 122 -6.44 -7.33 -5.44
N ALA A 123 -7.41 -6.86 -6.23
CA ALA A 123 -7.74 -7.47 -7.52
C ALA A 123 -7.32 -6.51 -8.62
N VAL A 124 -6.58 -7.00 -9.60
CA VAL A 124 -6.06 -6.21 -10.71
C VAL A 124 -6.36 -6.92 -12.02
N ASP A 125 -6.86 -6.16 -12.98
CA ASP A 125 -6.96 -6.57 -14.37
C ASP A 125 -5.57 -6.40 -14.99
N MET A 126 -4.83 -7.50 -15.19
CA MET A 126 -3.59 -7.48 -15.95
C MET A 126 -3.93 -7.80 -17.39
N ASP A 127 -4.00 -6.77 -18.21
CA ASP A 127 -3.96 -6.97 -19.64
C ASP A 127 -2.50 -7.31 -19.97
N THR A 128 -2.24 -8.56 -20.33
CA THR A 128 -1.09 -8.88 -21.18
C THR A 128 -1.67 -9.57 -22.41
N THR A 129 -0.87 -9.76 -23.44
CA THR A 129 -1.30 -10.25 -24.75
C THR A 129 -2.07 -11.60 -24.76
N ASP A 130 -2.15 -12.30 -23.63
CA ASP A 130 -3.06 -13.42 -23.40
C ASP A 130 -4.34 -12.94 -22.69
N ALA A 131 -5.47 -13.25 -23.30
CA ALA A 131 -6.78 -12.87 -22.80
C ALA A 131 -6.97 -13.34 -21.34
N ASP A 132 -7.29 -12.39 -20.47
CA ASP A 132 -7.84 -12.60 -19.12
C ASP A 132 -6.86 -12.92 -17.97
N GLU A 133 -5.66 -12.31 -17.91
CA GLU A 133 -4.77 -12.42 -16.73
C GLU A 133 -5.20 -11.49 -15.57
N SER A 134 -6.42 -11.66 -15.04
CA SER A 134 -6.76 -11.02 -13.76
C SER A 134 -6.05 -11.72 -12.60
N ARG A 135 -5.43 -10.95 -11.69
CA ARG A 135 -4.83 -11.53 -10.47
C ARG A 135 -5.47 -11.01 -9.22
N VAL A 136 -5.47 -11.88 -8.21
CA VAL A 136 -5.72 -11.53 -6.83
C VAL A 136 -4.41 -11.59 -6.07
N MET A 137 -4.19 -10.60 -5.22
CA MET A 137 -2.97 -10.44 -4.45
C MET A 137 -3.27 -10.16 -3.00
N ILE A 138 -2.37 -10.61 -2.14
CA ILE A 138 -2.34 -10.30 -0.72
C ILE A 138 -0.96 -9.73 -0.42
N TYR A 139 -0.92 -8.55 0.19
CA TYR A 139 0.30 -7.95 0.73
C TYR A 139 0.14 -7.83 2.24
N SER A 140 1.13 -8.31 2.97
CA SER A 140 1.25 -8.07 4.41
C SER A 140 2.58 -7.41 4.69
N ALA A 141 2.57 -6.35 5.48
CA ALA A 141 3.80 -5.73 5.94
C ALA A 141 3.74 -5.37 7.42
N THR A 142 4.89 -5.41 8.06
CA THR A 142 5.08 -4.87 9.40
C THR A 142 5.88 -3.59 9.29
N TRP A 143 5.34 -2.49 9.80
CA TRP A 143 6.06 -1.22 9.92
C TRP A 143 6.76 -1.13 11.27
N GLY A 144 8.06 -0.92 11.22
CA GLY A 144 9.01 -0.90 12.33
C GLY A 144 10.12 -1.90 12.09
N ALA A 145 11.38 -1.45 12.10
CA ALA A 145 12.53 -2.34 12.01
C ALA A 145 12.84 -2.87 13.41
N ALA A 146 13.08 -4.17 13.57
CA ALA A 146 13.47 -4.69 14.88
C ALA A 146 14.76 -4.00 15.36
N ASP A 147 14.68 -3.19 16.41
CA ASP A 147 15.88 -2.70 17.08
C ASP A 147 16.58 -3.87 17.81
N ALA A 148 17.80 -3.65 18.31
CA ALA A 148 18.56 -4.69 19.04
C ALA A 148 17.85 -5.20 20.31
N THR A 149 16.74 -4.58 20.72
CA THR A 149 15.91 -5.00 21.86
C THR A 149 14.60 -5.68 21.44
N GLY A 150 14.34 -5.79 20.14
CA GLY A 150 13.18 -6.45 19.54
C GLY A 150 11.87 -5.67 19.68
N LEU A 151 11.91 -4.40 20.09
CA LEU A 151 10.74 -3.57 20.33
C LEU A 151 10.97 -2.17 19.78
N ASP A 152 10.81 -2.01 18.47
CA ASP A 152 10.80 -0.67 17.90
C ASP A 152 9.55 0.09 18.34
N LYS A 153 9.76 1.36 18.70
CA LYS A 153 8.73 2.26 19.21
C LYS A 153 8.56 3.39 18.22
N HIS A 154 7.98 3.09 17.05
CA HIS A 154 7.46 4.18 16.24
C HIS A 154 6.24 4.78 16.93
N GLY A 155 6.20 6.11 16.94
CA GLY A 155 5.07 6.87 17.46
C GLY A 155 3.81 6.65 16.62
N PRO A 156 2.69 7.26 17.02
CA PRO A 156 1.48 7.28 16.21
C PRO A 156 1.74 7.70 14.76
N ILE A 157 0.94 7.17 13.84
CA ILE A 157 0.95 7.67 12.45
C ILE A 157 0.29 9.05 12.46
N SER A 158 1.06 10.09 12.13
CA SER A 158 0.58 11.47 12.02
C SER A 158 0.58 11.98 10.59
N ARG A 159 1.23 11.26 9.67
CA ARG A 159 1.23 11.55 8.24
C ARG A 159 1.21 10.26 7.43
N MET A 160 0.47 10.29 6.34
CA MET A 160 0.40 9.19 5.38
C MET A 160 0.53 9.71 3.96
N ASP A 161 1.34 9.03 3.15
CA ASP A 161 1.55 9.34 1.75
C ASP A 161 1.15 8.11 0.92
N LEU A 162 0.08 8.21 0.12
CA LEU A 162 -0.34 7.18 -0.84
C LEU A 162 0.11 7.59 -2.24
N GLY A 163 0.85 6.74 -2.95
CA GLY A 163 1.31 7.06 -4.30
C GLY A 163 1.25 5.90 -5.27
N ILE A 164 1.43 6.23 -6.56
CA ILE A 164 1.57 5.26 -7.66
C ILE A 164 2.96 5.43 -8.26
N PHE A 165 3.67 4.34 -8.52
CA PHE A 165 4.97 4.35 -9.17
C PHE A 165 5.03 3.28 -10.26
N GLY A 166 5.64 3.59 -11.41
CA GLY A 166 5.93 2.69 -12.52
C GLY A 166 7.11 3.17 -13.34
#